data_AF-A0A3C2A276-F1
#
_entry.id   AF-A0A3C2A276-F1
#
_cell.length_a   1.000
_cell.length_b   1.000
_cell.length_c   1.000
_cell.angle_alpha   90.00
_cell.angle_beta   90.00
_cell.angle_gamma   90.00
#
_symmetry.space_group_name_H-M   'P 1'
#
loop_
_entity.id
_entity.type
_entity.pdbx_description
1 polymer ?
#
loop_
_entity_poly.entity_id
_entity_poly.type
_entity_poly.pdbx_seq_one_letter_code
_entity_poly.pdbx_strand_id
1 'polypeptide(L)'
;MKYQSYTSHTFRRSPYYDRLSREMQEVFEILSYVFHFKINNYVLEHLLDWDHTHTDPIFRLLFPNQEMLPAENYDLLRTYQVASMPPALIRQMALEMAEKIAPPSLTFDRCIPRAQDGTPLPGMYHNYRGQLNLFASPALRTCHAYCAYCFRWAMFNDTPSQNLGSYDDPMLPVDYLNRHPEITDVVFTGADPLVMKAEVLHQYLQPLLDVPSLQVIRIHTKSLAYWPFRFTTDPDADDLLRVFESVRARGKYLSLSAHCSHPRELTTPPVQEAG
;
A
#
# COMPACT_ATOMS: atom_id res chain seq x y z
N MET A 1 -10.83 -15.68 9.75
CA MET A 1 -10.66 -14.68 10.84
C MET A 1 -11.41 -13.41 10.44
N LYS A 2 -12.07 -12.68 11.35
CA LYS A 2 -12.72 -11.40 10.98
C LYS A 2 -11.66 -10.29 10.92
N TYR A 3 -11.59 -9.53 9.82
CA TYR A 3 -10.63 -8.44 9.68
C TYR A 3 -10.86 -7.33 10.70
N GLN A 4 -9.81 -7.00 11.46
CA GLN A 4 -9.77 -5.85 12.35
C GLN A 4 -8.49 -5.06 12.11
N SER A 5 -8.66 -3.79 11.74
CA SER A 5 -7.55 -2.87 11.47
C SER A 5 -7.28 -1.98 12.68
N TYR A 6 -6.00 -1.73 12.95
CA TYR A 6 -5.52 -0.80 13.96
C TYR A 6 -4.68 0.29 13.30
N THR A 7 -5.17 1.53 13.37
CA THR A 7 -4.42 2.76 13.07
C THR A 7 -3.55 3.14 14.28
N SER A 8 -2.66 4.14 14.16
CA SER A 8 -1.86 4.61 15.31
C SER A 8 -2.71 4.94 16.53
N HIS A 9 -3.84 5.62 16.32
CA HIS A 9 -4.77 5.99 17.39
C HIS A 9 -5.48 4.79 18.05
N THR A 10 -5.94 3.82 17.25
CA THR A 10 -6.68 2.66 17.79
C THR A 10 -5.75 1.59 18.35
N PHE A 11 -4.53 1.47 17.81
CA PHE A 11 -3.49 0.60 18.33
C PHE A 11 -3.09 0.98 19.75
N ARG A 12 -2.90 2.28 20.06
CA ARG A 12 -2.59 2.81 21.41
C ARG A 12 -3.63 2.45 22.47
N ARG A 13 -4.85 2.07 22.06
CA ARG A 13 -5.96 1.67 22.96
C ARG A 13 -6.16 0.16 22.98
N SER A 14 -5.33 -0.59 22.27
CA SER A 14 -5.42 -2.05 22.19
C SER A 14 -4.52 -2.69 23.24
N PRO A 15 -4.84 -3.93 23.70
CA PRO A 15 -3.98 -4.67 24.61
C PRO A 15 -2.56 -4.93 24.08
N TYR A 16 -2.38 -4.88 22.75
CA TYR A 16 -1.08 -5.05 22.11
C TYR A 16 -0.12 -3.89 22.39
N TYR A 17 -0.63 -2.68 22.64
CA TYR A 17 0.21 -1.52 22.96
C TYR A 17 0.89 -1.68 24.32
N ASP A 18 0.18 -2.27 25.29
CA ASP A 18 0.70 -2.51 26.64
C ASP A 18 1.81 -3.57 26.66
N ARG A 19 1.98 -4.33 25.57
CA ARG A 19 3.09 -5.27 25.39
C ARG A 19 4.39 -4.60 24.95
N LEU A 20 4.33 -3.36 24.47
CA LEU A 20 5.52 -2.60 24.09
C LEU A 20 6.27 -2.11 25.34
N SER A 21 7.60 -2.10 25.29
CA SER A 21 8.39 -1.42 26.32
C SER A 21 8.09 0.08 26.32
N ARG A 22 8.34 0.77 27.43
CA ARG A 22 8.14 2.23 27.51
C ARG A 22 8.91 3.00 26.44
N GLU A 23 10.12 2.54 26.12
CA GLU A 23 10.95 3.11 25.05
C GLU A 23 10.30 2.91 23.68
N MET A 24 9.78 1.71 23.38
CA MET A 24 9.07 1.44 22.13
C MET A 24 7.78 2.24 22.02
N GLN A 25 7.05 2.42 23.12
CA GLN A 25 5.87 3.28 23.18
C GLN A 25 6.22 4.73 22.84
N GLU A 26 7.28 5.28 23.44
CA GLU A 26 7.76 6.64 23.15
C GLU A 26 8.14 6.80 21.67
N VAL A 27 8.96 5.90 21.12
CA VAL A 27 9.35 5.90 19.71
C VAL A 27 8.12 5.83 18.80
N PHE A 28 7.18 4.95 19.11
CA PHE A 28 5.95 4.79 18.34
C PHE A 28 5.09 6.06 18.37
N GLU A 29 4.94 6.69 19.53
CA GLU A 29 4.16 7.91 19.67
C GLU A 29 4.74 9.06 18.87
N ILE A 30 6.06 9.27 18.96
CA ILE A 30 6.78 10.31 18.22
C ILE A 30 6.67 10.08 16.72
N LEU A 31 7.02 8.88 16.25
CA LEU A 31 7.14 8.62 14.82
C LEU A 31 5.80 8.46 14.12
N SER A 32 4.73 8.12 14.85
CA SER A 32 3.38 8.08 14.27
C SER A 32 2.78 9.47 13.98
N TYR A 33 3.46 10.57 14.35
CA TYR A 33 3.17 11.90 13.80
C TYR A 33 3.73 12.11 12.39
N VAL A 34 4.83 11.44 12.06
CA VAL A 34 5.54 11.59 10.77
C VAL A 34 5.08 10.51 9.77
N PHE A 35 5.05 9.26 10.22
CA PHE A 35 4.77 8.10 9.39
C PHE A 35 3.37 7.55 9.67
N HIS A 36 2.68 7.18 8.59
CA HIS A 36 1.40 6.49 8.70
C HIS A 36 1.60 5.09 9.29
N PHE A 37 0.70 4.72 10.20
CA PHE A 37 0.68 3.38 10.79
C PHE A 37 -0.68 2.72 10.61
N LYS A 38 -0.66 1.49 10.10
CA LYS A 38 -1.80 0.60 10.01
C LYS A 38 -1.31 -0.83 10.11
N ILE A 39 -1.92 -1.61 11.00
CA ILE A 39 -1.69 -3.04 11.15
C ILE A 39 -3.05 -3.74 11.32
N ASN A 40 -3.09 -5.06 11.25
CA ASN A 40 -4.31 -5.83 11.45
C ASN A 40 -4.12 -6.96 12.46
N ASN A 41 -5.23 -7.53 12.92
CA ASN A 41 -5.24 -8.60 13.91
C ASN A 41 -4.49 -9.86 13.45
N TYR A 42 -4.54 -10.25 12.17
CA TYR A 42 -3.79 -11.42 11.70
C TYR A 42 -2.28 -11.23 11.87
N VAL A 43 -1.77 -10.07 11.47
CA VAL A 43 -0.35 -9.75 11.62
C VAL A 43 0.06 -9.73 13.09
N LEU A 44 -0.75 -9.10 13.95
CA LEU A 44 -0.49 -9.01 15.39
C LEU A 44 -0.53 -10.37 16.08
N GLU A 45 -1.42 -11.28 15.66
CA GLU A 45 -1.65 -12.56 16.33
C GLU A 45 -0.80 -13.70 15.77
N HIS A 46 -0.38 -13.64 14.50
CA HIS A 46 0.25 -14.77 13.81
C HIS A 46 1.65 -14.51 13.25
N LEU A 47 2.07 -13.26 13.07
CA LEU A 47 3.38 -12.97 12.45
C LEU A 47 4.41 -12.38 13.43
N LEU A 48 3.95 -11.62 14.42
CA LEU A 48 4.82 -11.00 15.41
C LEU A 48 5.26 -11.98 16.49
N ASP A 49 6.55 -11.94 16.81
CA ASP A 49 7.09 -12.55 18.02
C ASP A 49 7.14 -11.49 19.12
N TRP A 50 6.10 -11.47 19.94
CA TRP A 50 5.96 -10.50 21.02
C TRP A 50 6.91 -10.73 22.20
N ASP A 51 7.49 -11.91 22.33
CA ASP A 51 8.44 -12.21 23.40
C ASP A 51 9.84 -11.68 23.03
N HIS A 52 10.09 -11.43 21.73
CA HIS A 52 11.37 -10.95 21.21
C HIS A 52 11.23 -9.74 20.26
N THR A 53 10.34 -8.80 20.56
CA THR A 53 10.03 -7.64 19.69
C THR A 53 11.26 -6.84 19.20
N HIS A 54 12.29 -6.72 20.03
CA HIS A 54 13.54 -5.99 19.73
C HIS A 54 14.40 -6.66 18.64
N THR A 55 14.28 -7.98 18.45
CA THR A 55 15.00 -8.75 17.43
C THR A 55 14.06 -9.34 16.37
N ASP A 56 12.74 -9.17 16.53
CA ASP A 56 11.75 -9.67 15.59
C ASP A 56 11.82 -8.92 14.25
N PRO A 57 12.20 -9.59 13.15
CA PRO A 57 12.25 -8.96 11.84
C PRO A 57 10.87 -8.49 11.36
N ILE A 58 9.78 -9.18 11.72
CA ILE A 58 8.44 -8.77 11.31
C ILE A 58 8.03 -7.48 12.04
N PHE A 59 8.32 -7.37 13.33
CA PHE A 59 8.15 -6.14 14.09
C PHE A 59 8.89 -4.97 13.42
N ARG A 60 10.17 -5.17 13.08
CA ARG A 60 11.00 -4.15 12.40
C ARG A 60 10.41 -3.70 11.05
N LEU A 61 9.77 -4.59 10.31
CA LEU A 61 9.16 -4.30 9.00
C LEU A 61 7.84 -3.51 9.08
N LEU A 62 7.19 -3.48 10.24
CA LEU A 62 5.83 -2.93 10.42
C LEU A 62 5.75 -1.76 11.38
N PHE A 63 6.59 -1.74 12.42
CA PHE A 63 6.60 -0.69 13.42
C PHE A 63 7.63 0.39 13.06
N PRO A 64 7.31 1.66 13.32
CA PRO A 64 8.27 2.73 13.13
C PRO A 64 9.44 2.57 14.11
N ASN A 65 10.65 2.88 13.64
CA ASN A 65 11.88 2.77 14.42
C ASN A 65 12.60 4.11 14.43
N GLN A 66 13.29 4.44 15.52
CA GLN A 66 14.00 5.72 15.69
C GLN A 66 14.88 6.09 14.48
N GLU A 67 15.58 5.10 13.92
CA GLU A 67 16.49 5.25 12.77
C GLU A 67 15.81 5.66 11.45
N MET A 68 14.47 5.64 11.39
CA MET A 68 13.72 6.10 10.22
C MET A 68 13.72 7.61 10.06
N LEU A 69 14.12 8.34 11.11
CA LEU A 69 14.21 9.80 11.11
C LEU A 69 15.65 10.21 11.48
N PRO A 70 16.23 11.23 10.83
CA PRO A 70 17.52 11.76 11.25
C PRO A 70 17.51 12.14 12.74
N ALA A 71 18.60 11.86 13.45
CA ALA A 71 18.67 12.02 14.92
C ALA A 71 18.23 13.43 15.39
N GLU A 72 18.67 14.48 14.70
CA GLU A 72 18.29 15.87 14.99
C GLU A 72 16.77 16.10 14.95
N ASN A 73 16.09 15.55 13.94
CA ASN A 73 14.65 15.66 13.78
C ASN A 73 13.90 14.85 14.86
N TYR A 74 14.42 13.66 15.20
CA TYR A 74 13.85 12.83 16.26
C TYR A 74 13.95 13.51 17.64
N ASP A 75 15.13 14.02 17.99
CA ASP A 75 15.38 14.70 19.26
C ASP A 75 14.53 15.96 19.41
N LEU A 76 14.29 16.68 18.30
CA LEU A 76 13.40 17.84 18.27
C LEU A 76 11.95 17.45 18.58
N LEU A 77 11.39 16.43 17.91
CA LEU A 77 10.04 15.96 18.17
C LEU A 77 9.88 15.42 19.59
N ARG A 78 10.88 14.67 20.07
CA ARG A 78 10.93 14.19 21.46
C ARG A 78 10.87 15.34 22.45
N THR A 79 11.64 16.40 22.23
CA THR A 79 11.64 17.60 23.08
C THR A 79 10.27 18.24 23.14
N TYR A 80 9.56 18.35 22.01
CA TYR A 80 8.20 18.90 22.00
C TYR A 80 7.18 18.02 22.70
N GLN A 81 7.31 16.70 22.58
CA GLN A 81 6.46 15.77 23.31
C GLN A 81 6.68 15.89 24.82
N VAL A 82 7.93 15.91 25.29
CA VAL A 82 8.28 16.10 26.71
C VAL A 82 7.78 17.46 27.23
N ALA A 83 7.92 18.51 26.42
CA ALA A 83 7.40 19.85 26.73
C ALA A 83 5.87 19.95 26.65
N SER A 84 5.17 18.85 26.32
CA SER A 84 3.70 18.79 26.18
C SER A 84 3.14 19.86 25.25
N MET A 85 3.84 20.12 24.14
CA MET A 85 3.39 21.06 23.12
C MET A 85 2.04 20.62 22.52
N PRO A 86 1.22 21.56 22.00
CA PRO A 86 -0.05 21.21 21.39
C PRO A 86 0.12 20.17 20.26
N PRO A 87 -0.69 19.10 20.20
CA PRO A 87 -0.55 18.05 19.18
C PRO A 87 -0.64 18.56 17.73
N ALA A 88 -1.37 19.66 17.51
CA ALA A 88 -1.45 20.30 16.20
C ALA A 88 -0.10 20.88 15.75
N LEU A 89 0.68 21.46 16.67
CA LEU A 89 2.00 22.01 16.37
C LEU A 89 2.99 20.88 16.06
N ILE A 90 3.00 19.82 16.87
CA ILE A 90 3.84 18.63 16.63
C ILE A 90 3.53 18.03 15.25
N ARG A 91 2.23 17.94 14.91
CA ARG A 91 1.79 17.46 13.58
C ARG A 91 2.27 18.35 12.45
N GLN A 92 2.15 19.67 12.57
CA GLN A 92 2.63 20.60 11.54
C GLN A 92 4.13 20.40 11.28
N MET A 93 4.92 20.34 12.35
CA MET A 93 6.37 20.13 12.23
C MET A 93 6.71 18.76 11.66
N ALA A 94 5.99 17.72 12.06
CA ALA A 94 6.14 16.39 11.51
C ALA A 94 5.84 16.34 10.00
N LEU A 95 4.85 17.11 9.52
CA LEU A 95 4.56 17.24 8.08
C LEU A 95 5.70 17.94 7.33
N GLU A 96 6.25 19.03 7.88
CA GLU A 96 7.40 19.74 7.29
C GLU A 96 8.65 18.84 7.24
N MET A 97 8.88 18.05 8.29
CA MET A 97 9.95 17.05 8.31
C MET A 97 9.70 15.96 7.27
N ALA A 98 8.47 15.43 7.22
CA ALA A 98 8.06 14.39 6.30
C ALA A 98 8.29 14.80 4.84
N GLU A 99 7.97 16.04 4.48
CA GLU A 99 8.19 16.58 3.13
C GLU A 99 9.68 16.62 2.76
N LYS A 100 10.56 16.98 3.70
CA LYS A 100 12.02 17.05 3.49
C LYS A 100 12.67 15.68 3.32
N ILE A 101 12.17 14.67 4.04
CA ILE A 101 12.69 13.30 4.00
C ILE A 101 11.95 12.40 3.02
N ALA A 102 10.84 12.88 2.46
CA ALA A 102 10.10 12.15 1.44
C ALA A 102 11.10 11.81 0.32
N PRO A 103 11.10 10.56 -0.17
CA PRO A 103 11.87 10.23 -1.36
C PRO A 103 11.53 11.28 -2.42
N PRO A 104 12.53 11.85 -3.13
CA PRO A 104 12.27 12.86 -4.16
C PRO A 104 11.13 12.31 -4.98
N SER A 105 10.00 13.04 -5.03
CA SER A 105 8.77 12.58 -5.65
C SER A 105 9.18 11.92 -6.95
N LEU A 106 9.13 10.57 -6.97
CA LEU A 106 9.58 9.76 -8.10
C LEU A 106 9.07 10.50 -9.31
N THR A 107 9.93 11.01 -10.19
CA THR A 107 9.59 12.04 -11.20
C THR A 107 8.39 11.60 -12.04
N PHE A 108 7.19 11.82 -11.49
CA PHE A 108 5.97 11.15 -11.90
C PHE A 108 5.39 11.93 -13.08
N ASP A 109 5.54 13.25 -13.07
CA ASP A 109 5.09 14.14 -14.13
C ASP A 109 5.65 13.81 -15.52
N ARG A 110 6.89 13.28 -15.60
CA ARG A 110 7.49 12.89 -16.89
C ARG A 110 6.99 11.55 -17.40
N CYS A 111 6.52 10.71 -16.50
CA CYS A 111 6.11 9.34 -16.73
C CYS A 111 4.59 9.20 -16.90
N ILE A 112 3.84 10.22 -16.47
CA ILE A 112 2.41 10.34 -16.70
C ILE A 112 2.20 10.62 -18.20
N PRO A 113 1.55 9.70 -18.93
CA PRO A 113 1.26 9.93 -20.33
C PRO A 113 0.21 11.03 -20.49
N ARG A 114 0.09 11.54 -21.71
CA ARG A 114 -0.89 12.57 -22.06
C ARG A 114 -1.87 12.05 -23.10
N ALA A 115 -3.11 12.52 -23.02
CA ALA A 115 -4.10 12.39 -24.07
C ALA A 115 -3.71 13.21 -25.31
N GLN A 116 -4.47 13.08 -26.40
CA GLN A 116 -4.19 13.77 -27.67
C GLN A 116 -4.23 15.29 -27.55
N ASP A 117 -5.10 15.81 -26.69
CA ASP A 117 -5.24 17.24 -26.38
C ASP A 117 -4.13 17.76 -25.42
N GLY A 118 -3.20 16.89 -25.02
CA GLY A 118 -2.12 17.22 -24.09
C GLY A 118 -2.51 17.10 -22.61
N THR A 119 -3.75 16.74 -22.28
CA THR A 119 -4.21 16.56 -20.90
C THR A 119 -3.48 15.38 -20.25
N PRO A 120 -2.89 15.53 -19.05
CA PRO A 120 -2.27 14.40 -18.35
C PRO A 120 -3.30 13.33 -18.01
N LEU A 121 -2.92 12.06 -18.14
CA LEU A 121 -3.75 10.92 -17.78
C LEU A 121 -3.37 10.45 -16.37
N PRO A 122 -4.08 10.90 -15.32
CA PRO A 122 -3.68 10.64 -13.94
C PRO A 122 -3.68 9.14 -13.62
N GLY A 123 -2.88 8.73 -12.64
CA GLY A 123 -2.78 7.35 -12.19
C GLY A 123 -2.20 6.35 -13.19
N MET A 124 -1.74 6.83 -14.35
CA MET A 124 -1.08 6.05 -15.38
C MET A 124 0.41 6.41 -15.40
N TYR A 125 1.27 5.40 -15.46
CA TYR A 125 2.71 5.59 -15.60
C TYR A 125 3.29 4.67 -16.67
N HIS A 126 3.71 5.26 -17.78
CA HIS A 126 4.28 4.54 -18.92
C HIS A 126 5.80 4.70 -18.94
N ASN A 127 6.47 3.94 -18.06
CA ASN A 127 7.93 3.99 -17.90
C ASN A 127 8.68 3.10 -18.90
N TYR A 128 8.02 2.04 -19.36
CA TYR A 128 8.61 1.00 -20.19
C TYR A 128 7.71 0.77 -21.40
N ARG A 129 8.31 0.66 -22.59
CA ARG A 129 7.59 0.57 -23.87
C ARG A 129 6.44 -0.44 -23.92
N GLY A 130 6.58 -1.59 -23.25
CA GLY A 130 5.57 -2.67 -23.28
C GLY A 130 4.61 -2.69 -22.10
N GLN A 131 4.77 -1.78 -21.13
CA GLN A 131 4.11 -1.88 -19.83
C GLN A 131 3.53 -0.54 -19.35
N LEU A 132 2.27 -0.59 -18.92
CA LEU A 132 1.61 0.52 -18.26
C LEU A 132 1.32 0.19 -16.79
N ASN A 133 1.78 1.04 -15.87
CA ASN A 133 1.41 0.93 -14.45
C ASN A 133 0.15 1.73 -14.19
N LEU A 134 -0.80 1.11 -13.48
CA LEU A 134 -2.12 1.64 -13.18
C LEU A 134 -2.30 1.73 -11.67
N PHE A 135 -2.68 2.91 -11.22
CA PHE A 135 -2.96 3.25 -9.83
C PHE A 135 -4.43 3.61 -9.70
N ALA A 136 -5.28 2.61 -9.48
CA ALA A 136 -6.69 2.83 -9.20
C ALA A 136 -6.83 3.59 -7.88
N SER A 137 -7.63 4.65 -7.87
CA SER A 137 -7.82 5.53 -6.71
C SER A 137 -8.18 4.80 -5.41
N PRO A 138 -9.10 3.79 -5.41
CA PRO A 138 -9.41 3.04 -4.19
C PRO A 138 -8.23 2.23 -3.60
N ALA A 139 -7.20 1.94 -4.40
CA ALA A 139 -6.03 1.15 -4.02
C ALA A 139 -4.76 1.98 -3.77
N LEU A 140 -4.78 3.30 -4.05
CA LEU A 140 -3.58 4.14 -3.97
C LEU A 140 -3.09 4.34 -2.53
N ARG A 141 -4.04 4.49 -1.58
CA ARG A 141 -3.75 5.04 -0.25
C ARG A 141 -3.82 4.01 0.88
N THR A 142 -4.03 2.73 0.59
CA THR A 142 -4.14 1.73 1.66
C THR A 142 -3.70 0.30 1.28
N CYS A 143 -3.26 -0.41 2.31
CA CYS A 143 -2.86 -1.82 2.34
C CYS A 143 -3.56 -2.49 3.53
N HIS A 144 -3.52 -3.82 3.62
CA HIS A 144 -3.94 -4.55 4.82
C HIS A 144 -3.06 -4.26 6.05
N ALA A 145 -1.78 -3.92 5.84
CA ALA A 145 -0.90 -3.33 6.85
C ALA A 145 0.18 -2.48 6.14
N TYR A 146 0.73 -1.47 6.83
CA TYR A 146 1.73 -0.56 6.28
C TYR A 146 3.13 -1.03 6.63
N CYS A 147 3.98 -1.14 5.60
CA CYS A 147 5.39 -1.42 5.78
C CYS A 147 6.08 -0.16 6.31
N ALA A 148 6.87 -0.27 7.37
CA ALA A 148 7.67 0.85 7.89
C ALA A 148 8.66 1.40 6.84
N TYR A 149 9.06 0.56 5.87
CA TYR A 149 9.95 0.90 4.76
C TYR A 149 9.20 1.26 3.46
N CYS A 150 7.88 1.47 3.49
CA CYS A 150 7.09 1.74 2.28
C CYS A 150 7.50 3.06 1.62
N PHE A 151 8.26 3.05 0.52
CA PHE A 151 8.68 4.29 -0.15
C PHE A 151 7.53 5.18 -0.68
N ARG A 152 6.30 4.67 -0.73
CA ARG A 152 5.08 5.41 -1.11
C ARG A 152 4.35 6.02 0.09
N TRP A 153 4.90 5.94 1.31
CA TRP A 153 4.25 6.45 2.54
C TRP A 153 3.85 7.93 2.45
N ALA A 154 4.61 8.74 1.70
CA ALA A 154 4.30 10.15 1.46
C ALA A 154 3.04 10.33 0.58
N MET A 155 2.71 9.34 -0.26
CA MET A 155 1.53 9.34 -1.15
C MET A 155 0.20 9.10 -0.40
N PHE A 156 0.23 8.93 0.93
CA PHE A 156 -0.99 8.76 1.73
C PHE A 156 -1.57 10.08 2.23
N ASN A 157 -0.78 11.16 2.20
CA ASN A 157 -1.24 12.50 2.59
C ASN A 157 -2.16 13.10 1.52
N ASP A 158 -3.22 13.81 1.89
CA ASP A 158 -4.07 14.52 0.91
C ASP A 158 -3.42 15.85 0.49
N THR A 159 -2.37 15.78 -0.33
CA THR A 159 -1.72 16.98 -0.89
C THR A 159 -2.15 17.23 -2.35
N PRO A 160 -2.28 18.49 -2.79
CA PRO A 160 -2.68 18.82 -4.17
C PRO A 160 -1.77 18.20 -5.25
N SER A 161 -0.49 17.99 -4.93
CA SER A 161 0.51 17.33 -5.80
C SER A 161 0.19 15.86 -6.10
N GLN A 162 -0.75 15.23 -5.40
CA GLN A 162 -1.14 13.84 -5.60
C GLN A 162 -2.42 13.67 -6.42
N ASN A 163 -3.04 14.77 -6.86
CA ASN A 163 -4.25 14.71 -7.69
C ASN A 163 -4.04 13.97 -9.02
N LEU A 164 -2.79 13.79 -9.46
CA LEU A 164 -2.42 13.00 -10.64
C LEU A 164 -1.94 11.58 -10.32
N GLY A 165 -1.88 11.18 -9.04
CA GLY A 165 -1.30 9.91 -8.61
C GLY A 165 -2.18 8.69 -8.80
N SER A 166 -3.48 8.90 -9.07
CA SER A 166 -4.46 7.83 -9.30
C SER A 166 -5.54 8.26 -10.28
N TYR A 167 -6.30 7.28 -10.79
CA TYR A 167 -7.48 7.51 -11.60
C TYR A 167 -8.72 6.89 -10.97
N ASP A 168 -9.85 7.59 -11.09
CA ASP A 168 -11.15 7.13 -10.61
C ASP A 168 -11.91 6.38 -11.70
N ASP A 169 -11.88 6.87 -12.95
CA ASP A 169 -12.66 6.30 -14.07
C ASP A 169 -12.01 5.04 -14.65
N PRO A 170 -12.62 3.84 -14.50
CA PRO A 170 -12.11 2.60 -15.08
C PRO A 170 -11.86 2.61 -16.59
N MET A 171 -12.57 3.47 -17.34
CA MET A 171 -12.42 3.58 -18.79
C MET A 171 -11.21 4.42 -19.21
N LEU A 172 -10.67 5.25 -18.30
CA LEU A 172 -9.60 6.20 -18.62
C LEU A 172 -8.39 5.56 -19.35
N PRO A 173 -7.89 4.38 -18.95
CA PRO A 173 -6.72 3.80 -19.61
C PRO A 173 -7.01 3.22 -21.00
N VAL A 174 -8.28 2.94 -21.32
CA VAL A 174 -8.67 2.15 -22.51
C VAL A 174 -8.30 2.86 -23.81
N ASP A 175 -8.63 4.14 -23.93
CA ASP A 175 -8.30 4.93 -25.13
C ASP A 175 -6.78 5.02 -25.35
N TYR A 176 -6.02 5.22 -24.27
CA TYR A 176 -4.57 5.24 -24.35
C TYR A 176 -4.01 3.89 -24.82
N LEU A 177 -4.46 2.78 -24.21
CA LEU A 177 -3.99 1.45 -24.58
C LEU A 177 -4.34 1.09 -26.03
N ASN A 178 -5.52 1.47 -26.53
CA ASN A 178 -5.89 1.24 -27.93
C ASN A 178 -5.01 2.01 -28.93
N ARG A 179 -4.49 3.18 -28.53
CA ARG A 179 -3.57 3.98 -29.34
C ARG A 179 -2.10 3.52 -29.24
N HIS A 180 -1.79 2.68 -28.25
CA HIS A 180 -0.44 2.23 -27.94
C HIS A 180 -0.37 0.68 -27.96
N PRO A 181 -0.51 0.04 -29.14
CA PRO A 181 -0.54 -1.41 -29.27
C PRO A 181 0.78 -2.10 -28.88
N GLU A 182 1.87 -1.35 -28.74
CA GLU A 182 3.12 -1.83 -28.16
C GLU A 182 3.00 -2.21 -26.67
N ILE A 183 1.99 -1.70 -25.96
CA ILE A 183 1.71 -2.03 -24.56
C ILE A 183 0.94 -3.35 -24.52
N THR A 184 1.62 -4.39 -24.04
CA THR A 184 1.07 -5.74 -23.89
C THR A 184 0.76 -6.10 -22.45
N ASP A 185 1.27 -5.31 -21.49
CA ASP A 185 1.21 -5.60 -20.06
C ASP A 185 0.66 -4.39 -19.28
N VAL A 186 -0.34 -4.63 -18.45
CA VAL A 186 -0.78 -3.65 -17.44
C VAL A 186 -0.45 -4.16 -16.05
N VAL A 187 0.03 -3.26 -15.19
CA VAL A 187 0.37 -3.57 -13.80
C VAL A 187 -0.52 -2.75 -12.88
N PHE A 188 -1.45 -3.42 -12.23
CA PHE A 188 -2.17 -2.87 -11.10
C PHE A 188 -1.24 -2.84 -9.89
N THR A 189 -1.02 -1.63 -9.39
CA THR A 189 -0.23 -1.38 -8.19
C THR A 189 -0.90 -0.25 -7.41
N GLY A 190 -0.19 0.31 -6.45
CA GLY A 190 -0.70 1.35 -5.56
C GLY A 190 0.02 1.26 -4.24
N ALA A 191 -0.75 1.36 -3.17
CA ALA A 191 -0.33 0.75 -1.92
C ALA A 191 -0.54 -0.78 -2.01
N ASP A 192 -1.77 -1.25 -2.22
CA ASP A 192 -2.07 -2.66 -2.56
C ASP A 192 -3.47 -2.79 -3.23
N PRO A 193 -3.59 -3.26 -4.49
CA PRO A 193 -4.86 -3.41 -5.19
C PRO A 193 -5.83 -4.42 -4.56
N LEU A 194 -5.34 -5.44 -3.88
CA LEU A 194 -6.22 -6.51 -3.36
C LEU A 194 -6.89 -6.14 -2.04
N VAL A 195 -6.70 -4.92 -1.53
CA VAL A 195 -7.58 -4.34 -0.50
C VAL A 195 -8.96 -3.99 -1.06
N MET A 196 -9.09 -3.85 -2.38
CA MET A 196 -10.37 -3.57 -3.01
C MET A 196 -11.28 -4.79 -2.91
N LYS A 197 -12.58 -4.53 -2.69
CA LYS A 197 -13.61 -5.55 -2.87
C LYS A 197 -13.57 -6.10 -4.29
N ALA A 198 -13.93 -7.36 -4.46
CA ALA A 198 -13.92 -8.06 -5.75
C ALA A 198 -14.73 -7.30 -6.81
N GLU A 199 -15.90 -6.76 -6.43
CA GLU A 199 -16.74 -5.93 -7.32
C GLU A 199 -15.99 -4.69 -7.83
N VAL A 200 -15.29 -3.97 -6.97
CA VAL A 200 -14.53 -2.77 -7.35
C VAL A 200 -13.35 -3.16 -8.24
N LEU A 201 -12.61 -4.20 -7.87
CA LEU A 201 -11.52 -4.71 -8.71
C LEU A 201 -12.02 -5.12 -10.10
N HIS A 202 -13.18 -5.78 -10.18
CA HIS A 202 -13.83 -6.12 -11.44
C HIS A 202 -14.11 -4.88 -12.29
N GLN A 203 -14.65 -3.81 -11.70
CA GLN A 203 -14.97 -2.58 -12.43
C GLN A 203 -13.72 -2.00 -13.13
N TYR A 204 -12.56 -2.03 -12.47
CA TYR A 204 -11.29 -1.57 -13.05
C TYR A 204 -10.67 -2.52 -14.07
N LEU A 205 -10.89 -3.83 -13.94
CA LEU A 205 -10.32 -4.83 -14.84
C LEU A 205 -11.13 -5.00 -16.12
N GLN A 206 -12.46 -4.97 -16.03
CA GLN A 206 -13.34 -5.36 -17.13
C GLN A 206 -13.12 -4.55 -18.42
N PRO A 207 -12.95 -3.21 -18.39
CA PRO A 207 -12.69 -2.43 -19.60
C PRO A 207 -11.39 -2.83 -20.32
N LEU A 208 -10.40 -3.31 -19.57
CA LEU A 208 -9.09 -3.67 -20.12
C LEU A 208 -9.11 -5.02 -20.83
N LEU A 209 -10.07 -5.89 -20.52
CA LEU A 209 -10.18 -7.22 -21.12
C LEU A 209 -10.52 -7.17 -22.61
N ASP A 210 -11.16 -6.08 -23.06
CA ASP A 210 -11.53 -5.87 -24.45
C ASP A 210 -10.43 -5.18 -25.27
N VAL A 211 -9.33 -4.74 -24.66
CA VAL A 211 -8.19 -4.14 -25.35
C VAL A 211 -7.44 -5.22 -26.17
N PRO A 212 -7.32 -5.10 -27.50
CA PRO A 212 -6.76 -6.17 -28.33
C PRO A 212 -5.28 -6.46 -28.10
N SER A 213 -4.46 -5.42 -27.92
CA SER A 213 -2.99 -5.55 -27.72
C SER A 213 -2.63 -6.13 -26.36
N LEU A 214 -3.50 -5.98 -25.37
CA LEU A 214 -3.22 -6.39 -24.00
C LEU A 214 -3.17 -7.92 -23.90
N GLN A 215 -2.13 -8.46 -23.28
CA GLN A 215 -1.94 -9.90 -23.09
C GLN A 215 -1.90 -10.26 -21.62
N VAL A 216 -1.28 -9.41 -20.79
CA VAL A 216 -1.03 -9.69 -19.38
C VAL A 216 -1.64 -8.60 -18.50
N ILE A 217 -2.38 -9.03 -17.49
CA ILE A 217 -2.77 -8.21 -16.36
C ILE A 217 -1.99 -8.71 -15.15
N ARG A 218 -1.15 -7.84 -14.59
CA ARG A 218 -0.36 -8.13 -13.39
C ARG A 218 -0.92 -7.34 -12.21
N ILE A 219 -1.04 -7.99 -11.05
CA ILE A 219 -1.43 -7.35 -9.80
C ILE A 219 -0.29 -7.51 -8.80
N HIS A 220 0.25 -6.40 -8.31
CA HIS A 220 1.26 -6.39 -7.25
C HIS A 220 0.58 -6.25 -5.90
N THR A 221 0.77 -7.20 -4.99
CA THR A 221 0.04 -7.24 -3.72
C THR A 221 0.93 -7.73 -2.58
N LYS A 222 0.71 -7.20 -1.37
CA LYS A 222 1.25 -7.78 -0.12
C LYS A 222 0.15 -8.47 0.69
N SER A 223 -1.07 -8.54 0.16
CA SER A 223 -2.22 -9.14 0.83
C SER A 223 -2.00 -10.62 1.14
N LEU A 224 -1.27 -11.37 0.31
CA LEU A 224 -0.94 -12.76 0.64
C LEU A 224 -0.16 -12.87 1.97
N ALA A 225 0.83 -12.01 2.18
CA ALA A 225 1.63 -11.99 3.40
C ALA A 225 0.89 -11.38 4.61
N TYR A 226 0.11 -10.31 4.40
CA TYR A 226 -0.45 -9.49 5.49
C TYR A 226 -1.94 -9.71 5.77
N TRP A 227 -2.67 -10.38 4.87
CA TRP A 227 -4.07 -10.78 5.03
C TRP A 227 -4.46 -11.92 4.07
N PRO A 228 -3.92 -13.15 4.26
CA PRO A 228 -4.15 -14.27 3.33
C PRO A 228 -5.62 -14.66 3.21
N PHE A 229 -6.44 -14.36 4.22
CA PHE A 229 -7.90 -14.59 4.18
C PHE A 229 -8.60 -13.88 3.02
N ARG A 230 -7.96 -12.87 2.41
CA ARG A 230 -8.42 -12.23 1.17
C ARG A 230 -8.74 -13.21 0.05
N PHE A 231 -8.02 -14.33 0.01
CA PHE A 231 -8.11 -15.36 -1.03
C PHE A 231 -8.92 -16.58 -0.62
N THR A 232 -9.28 -16.72 0.66
CA THR A 232 -9.88 -17.94 1.21
C THR A 232 -11.21 -17.71 1.92
N THR A 233 -11.25 -16.84 2.94
CA THR A 233 -12.41 -16.76 3.85
C THR A 233 -13.05 -15.38 3.96
N ASP A 234 -12.48 -14.35 3.32
CA ASP A 234 -13.13 -13.05 3.26
C ASP A 234 -14.50 -13.18 2.56
N PRO A 235 -15.51 -12.33 2.90
CA PRO A 235 -16.87 -12.51 2.40
C PRO A 235 -17.02 -12.54 0.87
N ASP A 236 -16.07 -11.94 0.14
CA ASP A 236 -16.04 -11.88 -1.32
C ASP A 236 -14.82 -12.63 -1.92
N ALA A 237 -14.21 -13.56 -1.17
CA ALA A 237 -13.06 -14.34 -1.65
C ALA A 237 -13.39 -15.15 -2.91
N ASP A 238 -14.55 -15.82 -2.93
CA ASP A 238 -15.01 -16.56 -4.12
C ASP A 238 -15.27 -15.62 -5.31
N ASP A 239 -15.78 -14.41 -5.06
CA ASP A 239 -15.96 -13.40 -6.11
C ASP A 239 -14.62 -12.92 -6.66
N LEU A 240 -13.60 -12.77 -5.81
CA LEU A 240 -12.25 -12.44 -6.25
C LEU A 240 -11.71 -13.51 -7.20
N LEU A 241 -11.87 -14.79 -6.85
CA LEU A 241 -11.44 -15.90 -7.71
C LEU A 241 -12.21 -15.91 -9.03
N ARG A 242 -13.53 -15.63 -9.02
CA ARG A 242 -14.32 -15.45 -10.25
C ARG A 242 -13.81 -14.30 -11.12
N VAL A 243 -13.39 -13.19 -10.50
CA VAL A 243 -12.78 -12.07 -11.22
C VAL A 243 -11.51 -12.53 -11.91
N PHE A 244 -10.65 -13.29 -11.23
CA PHE A 244 -9.42 -13.84 -11.81
C PHE A 244 -9.68 -14.81 -12.96
N GLU A 245 -10.69 -15.68 -12.82
CA GLU A 245 -11.14 -16.57 -13.88
C GLU A 245 -11.66 -15.80 -15.10
N SER A 246 -12.36 -14.68 -14.89
CA SER A 246 -12.90 -13.86 -15.98
C SER A 246 -11.79 -13.26 -16.86
N VAL A 247 -10.66 -12.88 -16.27
CA VAL A 247 -9.46 -12.41 -17.01
C VAL A 247 -8.96 -13.53 -17.94
N ARG A 248 -8.83 -14.75 -17.42
CA ARG A 248 -8.39 -15.92 -18.19
C ARG A 248 -9.41 -16.32 -19.26
N ALA A 249 -10.70 -16.27 -18.95
CA ALA A 249 -11.78 -16.60 -19.89
C ALA A 249 -11.81 -15.65 -21.10
N ARG A 250 -11.29 -14.43 -20.95
CA ARG A 250 -11.10 -13.45 -22.04
C ARG A 250 -9.77 -13.61 -22.79
N GLY A 251 -9.04 -14.71 -22.55
CA GLY A 251 -7.79 -15.02 -23.24
C GLY A 251 -6.60 -14.17 -22.78
N LYS A 252 -6.69 -13.52 -21.61
CA LYS A 252 -5.60 -12.74 -21.02
C LYS A 252 -4.91 -13.55 -19.92
N TYR A 253 -3.61 -13.35 -19.73
CA TYR A 253 -2.87 -13.93 -18.62
C TYR A 253 -3.02 -13.05 -17.38
N LEU A 254 -3.43 -13.64 -16.27
CA LEU A 254 -3.37 -12.99 -14.96
C LEU A 254 -2.09 -13.40 -14.24
N SER A 255 -1.34 -12.42 -13.72
CA SER A 255 -0.16 -12.65 -12.89
C SER A 255 -0.31 -11.94 -11.54
N LEU A 256 -0.14 -12.67 -10.45
CA LEU A 256 -0.03 -12.09 -9.11
C LEU A 256 1.45 -12.03 -8.71
N SER A 257 1.95 -10.82 -8.42
CA SER A 257 3.26 -10.64 -7.81
C SER A 257 3.10 -10.41 -6.31
N ALA A 258 3.36 -11.43 -5.51
CA ALA A 258 3.33 -11.32 -4.05
C ALA A 258 4.58 -10.62 -3.52
N HIS A 259 4.40 -9.62 -2.65
CA HIS A 259 5.49 -8.95 -1.95
C HIS A 259 5.77 -9.62 -0.60
N CYS A 260 6.79 -10.48 -0.56
CA CYS A 260 7.27 -11.12 0.67
C CYS A 260 8.67 -10.61 1.02
N SER A 261 8.88 -10.25 2.27
CA SER A 261 10.09 -9.57 2.77
C SER A 261 10.87 -10.43 3.75
N HIS A 262 10.22 -11.42 4.37
CA HIS A 262 10.86 -12.36 5.29
C HIS A 262 10.19 -13.75 5.18
N PRO A 263 10.93 -14.87 5.25
CA PRO A 263 10.36 -16.22 5.11
C PRO A 263 9.19 -16.52 6.06
N ARG A 264 9.22 -15.97 7.28
CA ARG A 264 8.12 -16.13 8.26
C ARG A 264 6.75 -15.75 7.70
N GLU A 265 6.68 -14.76 6.82
CA GLU A 265 5.43 -14.35 6.16
C GLU A 265 4.78 -15.47 5.33
N LEU A 266 5.53 -16.52 4.95
CA LEU A 266 5.06 -17.66 4.16
C LEU A 266 4.77 -18.93 4.99
N THR A 267 5.02 -18.88 6.30
CA THR A 267 5.01 -20.09 7.14
C THR A 267 3.68 -20.39 7.82
N THR A 268 2.74 -19.43 7.84
CA THR A 268 1.48 -19.62 8.56
C THR A 268 0.52 -20.50 7.75
N PRO A 269 -0.32 -21.33 8.40
CA PRO A 269 -1.30 -22.15 7.68
C PRO A 269 -2.24 -21.34 6.78
N PRO A 270 -2.77 -20.16 7.17
CA PRO A 270 -3.59 -19.35 6.28
C PRO A 270 -2.89 -18.92 4.99
N VAL A 271 -1.58 -18.66 5.02
CA VAL A 271 -0.82 -18.29 3.81
C VAL A 271 -0.57 -19.50 2.92
N GLN A 272 -0.31 -20.66 3.50
CA GLN A 272 -0.14 -21.92 2.76
C GLN A 272 -1.44 -22.40 2.11
N GLU A 273 -2.59 -22.09 2.71
CA GLU A 273 -3.90 -22.36 2.11
C GLU A 273 -4.21 -21.38 0.96
N ALA A 274 -3.80 -20.11 1.11
CA ALA A 274 -4.05 -19.06 0.13
C ALA A 274 -3.11 -19.10 -1.10
N GLY A 275 -1.90 -19.65 -0.96
CA GLY A 275 -0.87 -19.72 -2.00
C GLY A 275 -0.88 -21.02 -2.78
#